data_AF-A0A6B2XDU3-F1
#
_entry.id   AF-A0A6B2XDU3-F1
#
_cell.length_a   1.000
_cell.length_b   1.000
_cell.length_c   1.000
_cell.angle_alpha   90.00
_cell.angle_beta   90.00
_cell.angle_gamma   90.00
#
_symmetry.space_group_name_H-M   'P 1'
#
loop_
_entity.id
_entity.type
_entity.pdbx_description
1 polymer ?
#
loop_
_entity_poly.entity_id
_entity_poly.type
_entity_poly.pdbx_seq_one_letter_code
_entity_poly.pdbx_strand_id
1 'polypeptide(L)'
;MEAMDADTIRAALPHDPVPAAVAADRIAQALGTPNVPGEPPVVSAFAVRRLIAAGLLADLTANPEAVLINPDQVTEVCGIEGLAQRLADEAPLGPDQAAARLGVRRVDFDYMRDLSWVRPAERREVRFGTSRAGAVMVPLFTTASIDALPDAHPEVDWEQLCNVGKGRRSPLAALVKARQQEKEAAAV
;
A
#
# COMPACT_ATOMS: atom_id res chain seq x y z
N MET A 1 -16.06 -5.80 23.70
CA MET A 1 -14.62 -5.57 23.95
C MET A 1 -14.49 -4.08 24.14
N GLU A 2 -14.44 -3.61 25.39
CA GLU A 2 -14.21 -2.18 25.67
C GLU A 2 -12.80 -1.83 25.22
N ALA A 3 -12.68 -0.84 24.34
CA ALA A 3 -11.38 -0.29 23.96
C ALA A 3 -10.77 0.34 25.21
N MET A 4 -9.62 -0.18 25.66
CA MET A 4 -8.85 0.47 26.72
C MET A 4 -8.57 1.92 26.31
N ASP A 5 -8.85 2.84 27.22
CA ASP A 5 -8.68 4.28 27.00
C ASP A 5 -7.23 4.59 26.59
N ALA A 6 -7.08 5.18 25.39
CA ALA A 6 -5.78 5.45 24.79
C ALA A 6 -4.92 6.39 25.66
N ASP A 7 -5.55 7.27 26.45
CA ASP A 7 -4.85 8.15 27.38
C ASP A 7 -4.32 7.40 28.61
N THR A 8 -5.05 6.38 29.09
CA THR A 8 -4.57 5.46 30.13
C THR A 8 -3.37 4.64 29.66
N ILE A 9 -3.38 4.15 28.40
CA ILE A 9 -2.21 3.46 27.82
C ILE A 9 -1.03 4.43 27.70
N ARG A 10 -1.28 5.66 27.22
CA ARG A 10 -0.24 6.69 27.08
C ARG A 10 0.43 7.03 28.41
N ALA A 11 -0.35 7.16 29.49
CA ALA A 11 0.17 7.44 30.83
C ALA A 11 1.01 6.31 31.43
N ALA A 12 0.86 5.08 30.92
CA ALA A 12 1.62 3.91 31.36
C ALA A 12 2.90 3.68 30.54
N LEU A 13 3.13 4.43 29.46
CA LEU A 13 4.32 4.26 28.63
C LEU A 13 5.55 4.88 29.32
N PRO A 14 6.71 4.19 29.32
CA PRO A 14 7.94 4.71 29.89
C PRO A 14 8.53 5.87 29.08
N HIS A 15 8.15 6.01 27.80
CA HIS A 15 8.61 7.05 26.90
C HIS A 15 7.43 7.68 26.16
N ASP A 16 7.53 8.99 25.89
CA ASP A 16 6.50 9.73 25.15
C ASP A 16 6.28 9.12 23.75
N PRO A 17 5.02 8.92 23.32
CA PRO A 17 4.71 8.46 21.98
C PRO A 17 5.26 9.39 20.89
N VAL A 18 5.68 8.80 19.79
CA VAL A 18 6.26 9.54 18.66
C VAL A 18 5.31 9.56 17.45
N PRO A 19 5.29 10.65 16.66
CA PRO A 19 4.55 10.67 15.41
C PRO A 19 5.07 9.63 14.41
N ALA A 20 4.21 9.17 13.51
CA ALA A 20 4.59 8.21 12.45
C ALA A 20 5.79 8.65 11.60
N ALA A 21 5.96 9.96 11.35
CA ALA A 21 7.13 10.48 10.63
C ALA A 21 8.44 10.22 11.40
N VAL A 22 8.44 10.47 12.71
CA VAL A 22 9.61 10.23 13.58
C VAL A 22 9.91 8.74 13.69
N ALA A 23 8.87 7.90 13.78
CA ALA A 23 9.04 6.45 13.74
C ALA A 23 9.67 6.01 12.42
N ALA A 24 9.22 6.55 11.29
CA ALA A 24 9.78 6.25 9.98
C ALA A 24 11.26 6.64 9.87
N ASP A 25 11.64 7.81 10.38
CA ASP A 25 13.04 8.26 10.39
C ASP A 25 13.93 7.34 11.23
N ARG A 26 13.44 6.88 12.40
CA ARG A 26 14.17 5.93 13.25
C ARG A 26 14.36 4.58 12.57
N ILE A 27 13.34 4.08 11.88
CA ILE A 27 13.43 2.82 11.11
C ILE A 27 14.41 2.99 9.94
N ALA A 28 14.32 4.09 9.19
CA ALA A 28 15.23 4.40 8.10
C ALA A 28 16.69 4.44 8.59
N GLN A 29 16.94 5.06 9.75
CA GLN A 29 18.25 5.11 10.38
C GLN A 29 18.76 3.72 10.78
N ALA A 30 17.92 2.88 11.39
CA ALA A 30 18.28 1.53 11.80
C ALA A 30 18.61 0.62 10.60
N LEU A 31 17.98 0.86 9.45
CA LEU A 31 18.26 0.15 8.19
C LEU A 31 19.50 0.68 7.45
N GLY A 32 20.19 1.69 7.98
CA GLY A 32 21.37 2.30 7.35
C GLY A 32 21.05 3.20 6.15
N THR A 33 19.78 3.56 5.95
CA THR A 33 19.29 4.39 4.84
C THR A 33 18.45 5.55 5.39
N PRO A 34 19.04 6.49 6.14
CA PRO A 34 18.30 7.54 6.82
C PRO A 34 17.53 8.42 5.83
N ASN A 35 16.31 8.81 6.20
CA ASN A 35 15.53 9.76 5.42
C ASN A 35 16.23 11.13 5.38
N VAL A 36 16.30 11.73 4.20
CA VAL A 36 16.92 13.04 4.00
C VAL A 36 15.83 14.11 3.87
N PRO A 37 15.90 15.22 4.63
CA PRO A 37 14.95 16.31 4.49
C PRO A 37 14.94 16.89 3.06
N GLY A 38 13.75 16.99 2.46
CA GLY A 38 13.59 17.50 1.10
C GLY A 38 13.69 16.44 0.00
N GLU A 39 14.11 15.22 0.33
CA GLU A 39 14.09 14.08 -0.58
C GLU A 39 12.87 13.18 -0.32
N PRO A 40 12.44 12.40 -1.32
CA PRO A 40 11.47 11.33 -1.07
C PRO A 40 11.98 10.39 0.03
N PRO A 41 11.18 10.11 1.08
CA PRO A 41 11.62 9.29 2.18
C PRO A 41 11.84 7.83 1.74
N VAL A 42 12.92 7.22 2.21
CA VAL A 42 13.20 5.78 2.03
C VAL A 42 12.21 4.96 2.84
N VAL A 43 11.97 5.34 4.09
CA VAL A 43 10.89 4.79 4.92
C VAL A 43 9.87 5.89 5.15
N SER A 44 8.65 5.70 4.64
CA SER A 44 7.59 6.72 4.71
C SER A 44 6.58 6.44 5.83
N ALA A 45 5.73 7.41 6.14
CA ALA A 45 4.58 7.19 7.02
C ALA A 45 3.62 6.09 6.50
N PHE A 46 3.62 5.81 5.19
CA PHE A 46 2.88 4.68 4.62
C PHE A 46 3.46 3.35 5.12
N ALA A 47 4.78 3.20 5.10
CA ALA A 47 5.48 2.02 5.62
C ALA A 47 5.14 1.79 7.10
N VAL A 48 5.11 2.85 7.92
CA VAL A 48 4.68 2.77 9.32
C VAL A 48 3.25 2.27 9.44
N ARG A 49 2.31 2.76 8.62
CA ARG A 49 0.93 2.24 8.60
C ARG A 49 0.82 0.79 8.13
N ARG A 50 1.75 0.28 7.31
CA ARG A 50 1.82 -1.14 6.94
C ARG A 50 2.32 -1.99 8.09
N LEU A 51 3.29 -1.50 8.85
CA LEU A 51 3.70 -2.14 10.10
C LEU A 51 2.56 -2.18 11.13
N ILE A 52 1.74 -1.13 11.21
CA ILE A 52 0.52 -1.13 12.05
C ILE A 52 -0.49 -2.17 11.55
N ALA A 53 -0.78 -2.19 10.25
CA ALA A 53 -1.71 -3.15 9.65
C ALA A 53 -1.23 -4.61 9.82
N ALA A 54 0.08 -4.83 9.87
CA ALA A 54 0.69 -6.12 10.16
C ALA A 54 0.73 -6.48 11.66
N GLY A 55 0.26 -5.58 12.55
CA GLY A 55 0.26 -5.78 14.00
C GLY A 55 1.63 -5.64 14.67
N LEU A 56 2.63 -5.09 13.96
CA LEU A 56 3.98 -4.90 14.46
C LEU A 56 4.14 -3.58 15.24
N LEU A 57 3.30 -2.59 14.94
CA LEU A 57 3.21 -1.33 15.68
C LEU A 57 1.75 -1.10 16.08
N ALA A 58 1.52 -0.46 17.23
CA ALA A 58 0.19 -0.01 17.63
C ALA A 58 0.01 1.48 17.35
N ASP A 59 -1.12 1.85 16.74
CA ASP A 59 -1.58 3.25 16.74
C ASP A 59 -2.20 3.54 18.10
N LEU A 60 -1.57 4.47 18.83
CA LEU A 60 -2.01 4.93 20.15
C LEU A 60 -3.02 6.07 20.05
N THR A 61 -3.57 6.31 18.86
CA THR A 61 -4.62 7.29 18.62
C THR A 61 -5.83 6.66 17.94
N ALA A 62 -6.95 7.36 18.01
CA ALA A 62 -8.12 7.07 17.18
C ALA A 62 -8.11 7.88 15.87
N ASN A 63 -7.03 8.61 15.55
CA ASN A 63 -6.97 9.54 14.42
C ASN A 63 -5.86 9.14 13.43
N PRO A 64 -6.22 8.67 12.21
CA PRO A 64 -5.25 8.20 11.22
C PRO A 64 -4.33 9.30 10.66
N GLU A 65 -4.66 10.59 10.85
CA GLU A 65 -3.81 11.72 10.44
C GLU A 65 -2.82 12.14 11.56
N ALA A 66 -3.01 11.64 12.78
CA ALA A 66 -2.22 12.00 13.95
C ALA A 66 -1.65 10.76 14.67
N VAL A 67 -1.37 9.69 13.91
CA VAL A 67 -0.84 8.42 14.42
C VAL A 67 0.33 8.63 15.37
N LEU A 68 0.20 8.10 16.58
CA LEU A 68 1.23 8.08 17.61
C LEU A 68 1.64 6.64 17.88
N ILE A 69 2.95 6.41 17.95
CA ILE A 69 3.55 5.08 18.07
C ILE A 69 4.35 5.02 19.37
N ASN A 70 4.29 3.88 20.07
CA ASN A 70 5.19 3.61 21.17
C ASN A 70 6.65 3.50 20.64
N PRO A 71 7.58 4.36 21.08
CA PRO A 71 8.96 4.31 20.61
C PRO A 71 9.68 2.99 20.94
N ASP A 72 9.28 2.26 21.97
CA ASP A 72 9.87 0.97 22.30
C ASP A 72 9.51 -0.10 21.26
N GLN A 73 8.27 -0.09 20.75
CA GLN A 73 7.87 -0.96 19.64
C GLN A 73 8.64 -0.64 18.36
N VAL A 74 9.00 0.64 18.13
CA VAL A 74 9.85 1.01 16.99
C VAL A 74 11.22 0.34 17.12
N THR A 75 11.82 0.37 18.32
CA THR A 75 13.09 -0.31 18.59
C THR A 75 12.98 -1.82 18.39
N GLU A 76 11.92 -2.45 18.88
CA GLU A 76 11.65 -3.88 18.70
C GLU A 76 11.51 -4.24 17.21
N VAL A 77 10.74 -3.46 16.45
CA VAL A 77 10.54 -3.68 15.02
C VAL A 77 11.85 -3.57 14.25
N CYS A 78 12.71 -2.61 14.59
CA CYS A 78 14.03 -2.48 13.98
C CYS A 78 14.93 -3.72 14.17
N GLY A 79 14.66 -4.55 15.18
CA GLY A 79 15.36 -5.81 15.41
C GLY A 79 14.83 -7.02 14.64
N ILE A 80 13.72 -6.88 13.91
CA ILE A 80 13.09 -8.00 13.18
C ILE A 80 13.95 -8.37 11.95
N GLU A 81 14.30 -9.64 11.85
CA GLU A 81 14.98 -10.19 10.68
C GLU A 81 14.12 -10.00 9.42
N GLY A 82 14.73 -9.49 8.34
CA GLY A 82 14.03 -9.27 7.07
C GLY A 82 13.12 -8.03 7.04
N LEU A 83 13.21 -7.11 8.02
CA LEU A 83 12.42 -5.86 8.01
C LEU A 83 12.56 -5.09 6.69
N ALA A 84 13.78 -4.95 6.17
CA ALA A 84 14.04 -4.25 4.91
C ALA A 84 13.26 -4.86 3.74
N GLN A 85 13.26 -6.19 3.62
CA GLN A 85 12.53 -6.89 2.57
C GLN A 85 11.02 -6.71 2.74
N ARG A 86 10.51 -6.85 3.98
CA ARG A 86 9.10 -6.61 4.28
C ARG A 86 8.66 -5.19 3.91
N LEU A 87 9.50 -4.18 4.18
CA LEU A 87 9.19 -2.80 3.79
C LEU A 87 9.22 -2.59 2.27
N ALA A 88 10.11 -3.28 1.56
CA ALA A 88 10.15 -3.26 0.10
C ALA A 88 8.90 -3.92 -0.52
N ASP A 89 8.47 -5.05 0.05
CA ASP A 89 7.24 -5.77 -0.31
C ASP A 89 5.98 -4.93 -0.06
N GLU A 90 6.02 -4.10 0.97
CA GLU A 90 4.96 -3.17 1.34
C GLU A 90 5.10 -1.78 0.69
N ALA A 91 6.08 -1.56 -0.20
CA ALA A 91 6.27 -0.25 -0.80
C ALA A 91 5.03 0.18 -1.61
N PRO A 92 4.56 1.43 -1.46
CA PRO A 92 3.34 1.90 -2.11
C PRO A 92 3.58 2.15 -3.61
N LEU A 93 2.69 1.62 -4.43
CA LEU A 93 2.63 1.84 -5.87
C LEU A 93 1.31 2.52 -6.23
N GLY A 94 1.38 3.65 -6.93
CA GLY A 94 0.23 4.21 -7.63
C GLY A 94 -0.16 3.34 -8.85
N PRO A 95 -1.32 3.58 -9.48
CA PRO A 95 -1.79 2.75 -10.59
C PRO A 95 -0.82 2.65 -11.78
N ASP A 96 -0.17 3.76 -12.13
CA ASP A 96 0.80 3.78 -13.23
C ASP A 96 2.09 3.01 -12.87
N GLN A 97 2.55 3.13 -11.62
CA GLN A 97 3.71 2.40 -11.12
C GLN A 97 3.43 0.90 -11.03
N ALA A 98 2.22 0.51 -10.59
CA ALA A 98 1.79 -0.89 -10.53
C ALA A 98 1.72 -1.52 -11.93
N ALA A 99 1.14 -0.82 -12.91
CA ALA A 99 1.11 -1.29 -14.30
C ALA A 99 2.53 -1.43 -14.88
N ALA A 100 3.41 -0.45 -14.63
CA ALA A 100 4.79 -0.49 -15.08
C ALA A 100 5.57 -1.66 -14.44
N ARG A 101 5.34 -1.95 -13.15
CA ARG A 101 5.97 -3.06 -12.45
C ARG A 101 5.61 -4.42 -13.05
N LEU A 102 4.36 -4.58 -13.47
CA LEU A 102 3.89 -5.78 -14.18
C LEU A 102 4.35 -5.85 -15.64
N GLY A 103 4.88 -4.76 -16.21
CA GLY A 103 5.18 -4.68 -17.64
C GLY A 103 3.93 -4.62 -18.53
N VAL A 104 2.76 -4.29 -17.97
CA VAL A 104 1.49 -4.22 -18.71
C VAL A 104 1.08 -2.77 -18.97
N ARG A 105 0.16 -2.56 -19.93
CA ARG A 105 -0.37 -1.22 -20.18
C ARG A 105 -1.31 -0.81 -19.05
N ARG A 106 -1.43 0.50 -18.84
CA ARG A 106 -2.31 1.07 -17.81
C ARG A 106 -3.77 0.61 -17.91
N VAL A 107 -4.28 0.43 -19.14
CA VAL A 107 -5.63 -0.06 -19.41
C VAL A 107 -5.81 -1.53 -18.99
N ASP A 108 -4.78 -2.36 -19.13
CA ASP A 108 -4.83 -3.76 -18.71
C ASP A 108 -4.90 -3.84 -17.19
N PHE A 109 -4.14 -2.99 -16.49
CA PHE A 109 -4.24 -2.87 -15.04
C PHE A 109 -5.61 -2.38 -14.55
N ASP A 110 -6.28 -1.47 -15.29
CA ASP A 110 -7.66 -1.09 -14.95
C ASP A 110 -8.62 -2.26 -15.09
N TYR A 111 -8.47 -3.12 -16.12
CA TYR A 111 -9.29 -4.34 -16.20
C TYR A 111 -9.05 -5.28 -15.03
N MET A 112 -7.83 -5.43 -14.54
CA MET A 112 -7.54 -6.23 -13.33
C MET A 112 -8.27 -5.67 -12.09
N ARG A 113 -8.39 -4.34 -11.99
CA ARG A 113 -9.17 -3.69 -10.92
C ARG A 113 -10.66 -3.96 -11.09
N ASP A 114 -11.19 -3.86 -12.31
CA ASP A 114 -12.61 -4.14 -12.59
C ASP A 114 -12.96 -5.61 -12.32
N LEU A 115 -12.02 -6.52 -12.59
CA LEU A 115 -12.10 -7.94 -12.24
C LEU A 115 -11.93 -8.21 -10.74
N SER A 116 -11.61 -7.19 -9.95
CA SER A 116 -11.33 -7.27 -8.51
C SER A 116 -10.15 -8.18 -8.14
N TRP A 117 -9.21 -8.38 -9.08
CA TRP A 117 -7.98 -9.16 -8.87
C TRP A 117 -7.02 -8.41 -7.95
N VAL A 118 -7.00 -7.08 -8.06
CA VAL A 118 -6.18 -6.21 -7.21
C VAL A 118 -7.07 -5.31 -6.37
N ARG A 119 -6.73 -5.16 -5.09
CA ARG A 119 -7.40 -4.26 -4.15
C ARG A 119 -6.41 -3.23 -3.62
N PRO A 120 -6.78 -1.94 -3.57
CA PRO A 120 -5.94 -0.93 -2.93
C PRO A 120 -5.74 -1.27 -1.46
N ALA A 121 -4.49 -1.19 -0.99
CA ALA A 121 -4.14 -1.33 0.42
C ALA A 121 -4.49 -0.06 1.21
N GLU A 122 -4.47 1.10 0.54
CA GLU A 122 -4.87 2.40 1.07
C GLU A 122 -5.44 3.27 -0.06
N ARG A 123 -6.25 4.27 0.27
CA ARG A 123 -6.54 5.39 -0.62
C ARG A 123 -6.04 6.66 0.04
N ARG A 124 -5.28 7.47 -0.69
CA ARG A 124 -4.67 8.68 -0.15
C ARG A 124 -5.03 9.89 -0.97
N GLU A 125 -5.38 10.98 -0.29
CA GLU A 125 -5.55 12.27 -0.93
C GLU A 125 -4.17 12.78 -1.38
N VAL A 126 -4.01 12.94 -2.70
CA VAL A 126 -2.83 13.58 -3.29
C VAL A 126 -3.28 14.92 -3.85
N ARG A 127 -2.60 15.99 -3.44
CA ARG A 127 -2.85 17.34 -3.94
C ARG A 127 -1.95 17.59 -5.13
N PHE A 128 -2.54 17.84 -6.29
CA PHE A 128 -1.81 18.31 -7.46
C PHE A 128 -1.80 19.84 -7.45
N GLY A 129 -0.60 20.43 -7.30
CA GLY A 129 -0.42 21.89 -7.27
C GLY A 129 -0.73 22.56 -5.92
N THR A 130 -0.77 23.90 -5.92
CA THR A 130 -0.90 24.74 -4.70
C THR A 130 -2.34 25.06 -4.32
N SER A 131 -3.35 24.63 -5.08
CA SER A 131 -4.75 24.98 -4.83
C SER A 131 -5.53 23.83 -4.16
N ARG A 132 -6.44 24.19 -3.24
CA ARG A 132 -7.36 23.24 -2.56
C ARG A 132 -8.34 22.52 -3.51
N ALA A 133 -8.43 22.93 -4.77
CA ALA A 133 -9.41 22.43 -5.74
C ALA A 133 -8.95 21.17 -6.51
N GLY A 134 -7.73 20.67 -6.29
CA GLY A 134 -7.12 19.58 -7.07
C GLY A 134 -6.72 18.35 -6.27
N ALA A 135 -7.38 18.09 -5.14
CA ALA A 135 -7.08 16.93 -4.32
C ALA A 135 -7.78 15.68 -4.88
N VAL A 136 -7.00 14.67 -5.27
CA VAL A 136 -7.50 13.42 -5.86
C VAL A 136 -7.19 12.27 -4.93
N MET A 137 -8.19 11.43 -4.65
CA MET A 137 -7.98 10.17 -3.93
C MET A 137 -7.31 9.16 -4.86
N VAL A 138 -6.04 8.87 -4.60
CA VAL A 138 -5.26 7.89 -5.35
C VAL A 138 -5.24 6.56 -4.59
N PRO A 139 -5.62 5.43 -5.23
CA PRO A 139 -5.43 4.12 -4.63
C PRO A 139 -3.94 3.74 -4.64
N LEU A 140 -3.45 3.23 -3.52
CA LEU A 140 -2.11 2.71 -3.36
C LEU A 140 -2.17 1.18 -3.23
N PHE A 141 -1.29 0.51 -3.95
CA PHE A 141 -1.11 -0.94 -3.94
C PHE A 141 0.25 -1.27 -3.32
N THR A 142 0.41 -2.47 -2.77
CA THR A 142 1.71 -2.91 -2.25
C THR A 142 2.48 -3.61 -3.35
N THR A 143 3.81 -3.47 -3.35
CA THR A 143 4.70 -4.22 -4.25
C THR A 143 4.36 -5.72 -4.29
N ALA A 144 4.21 -6.34 -3.13
CA ALA A 144 3.90 -7.77 -3.02
C ALA A 144 2.54 -8.15 -3.59
N SER A 145 1.50 -7.30 -3.44
CA SER A 145 0.19 -7.62 -4.02
C SER A 145 0.19 -7.52 -5.54
N ILE A 146 1.06 -6.68 -6.10
CA ILE A 146 1.27 -6.60 -7.54
C ILE A 146 2.09 -7.79 -8.04
N ASP A 147 3.20 -8.13 -7.37
CA ASP A 147 4.08 -9.23 -7.76
C ASP A 147 3.42 -10.61 -7.67
N ALA A 148 2.42 -10.76 -6.80
CA ALA A 148 1.67 -12.01 -6.66
C ALA A 148 0.63 -12.22 -7.78
N LEU A 149 0.32 -11.21 -8.60
CA LEU A 149 -0.75 -11.32 -9.60
C LEU A 149 -0.50 -12.41 -10.64
N PRO A 150 0.71 -12.59 -11.21
CA PRO A 150 0.98 -13.65 -12.15
C PRO A 150 0.72 -15.05 -11.60
N ASP A 151 1.18 -15.31 -10.38
CA ASP A 151 1.00 -16.60 -9.72
C ASP A 151 -0.44 -16.83 -9.27
N ALA A 152 -1.17 -15.77 -8.91
CA ALA A 152 -2.57 -15.84 -8.52
C ALA A 152 -3.53 -16.07 -9.71
N HIS A 153 -3.10 -15.71 -10.93
CA HIS A 153 -3.87 -15.85 -12.15
C HIS A 153 -3.08 -16.59 -13.24
N PRO A 154 -2.75 -17.88 -13.03
CA PRO A 154 -2.02 -18.69 -14.01
C PRO A 154 -2.85 -18.97 -15.27
N GLU A 155 -4.16 -18.72 -15.25
CA GLU A 155 -5.05 -18.83 -16.41
C GLU A 155 -4.79 -17.75 -17.48
N VAL A 156 -4.03 -16.70 -17.14
CA VAL A 156 -3.71 -15.60 -18.05
C VAL A 156 -2.37 -15.84 -18.73
N ASP A 157 -2.33 -15.64 -20.05
CA ASP A 157 -1.09 -15.54 -20.79
C ASP A 157 -0.43 -14.17 -20.50
N TRP A 158 0.41 -14.14 -19.47
CA TRP A 158 1.10 -12.93 -19.02
C TRP A 158 2.11 -12.41 -20.04
N GLU A 159 2.76 -13.31 -20.79
CA GLU A 159 3.69 -12.92 -21.85
C GLU A 159 2.93 -12.20 -22.97
N GLN A 160 1.78 -12.73 -23.39
CA GLN A 160 0.92 -12.05 -24.35
C GLN A 160 0.44 -10.70 -23.81
N LEU A 161 0.05 -10.64 -22.54
CA LEU A 161 -0.46 -9.42 -21.91
C LEU A 161 0.59 -8.30 -21.88
N CYS A 162 1.84 -8.63 -21.55
CA CYS A 162 2.97 -7.68 -21.56
C CYS A 162 3.32 -7.21 -22.98
N ASN A 163 3.11 -8.06 -24.00
CA ASN A 163 3.47 -7.76 -25.38
C ASN A 163 2.31 -7.15 -26.22
N VAL A 164 1.16 -6.81 -25.62
CA VAL A 164 0.03 -6.27 -26.38
C VAL A 164 0.37 -4.89 -26.97
N GLY A 165 0.48 -4.84 -28.30
CA GLY A 165 0.75 -3.61 -29.02
C GLY A 165 -0.31 -2.50 -28.85
N LYS A 166 0.08 -1.26 -29.11
CA LYS A 166 -0.81 -0.09 -29.09
C LYS A 166 -1.99 -0.28 -30.06
N GLY A 167 -3.19 0.09 -29.63
CA GLY A 167 -4.42 -0.03 -30.44
C GLY A 167 -5.04 -1.43 -30.47
N ARG A 168 -4.39 -2.44 -29.88
CA ARG A 168 -4.95 -3.79 -29.76
C ARG A 168 -5.78 -3.89 -28.48
N ARG A 169 -6.95 -4.56 -28.61
CA ARG A 169 -7.84 -4.83 -27.48
C ARG A 169 -7.12 -5.71 -26.44
N SER A 170 -7.35 -5.41 -25.16
CA SER A 170 -6.83 -6.21 -24.06
C SER A 170 -7.42 -7.62 -24.07
N PRO A 171 -6.60 -8.67 -23.87
CA PRO A 171 -7.09 -10.03 -23.58
C PRO A 171 -8.05 -10.07 -22.38
N LEU A 172 -7.82 -9.21 -21.37
CA LEU A 172 -8.65 -9.14 -20.17
C LEU A 172 -10.06 -8.60 -20.43
N ALA A 173 -10.28 -7.89 -21.54
CA ALA A 173 -11.60 -7.35 -21.88
C ALA A 173 -12.63 -8.47 -22.16
N ALA A 174 -12.18 -9.64 -22.62
CA ALA A 174 -13.06 -10.80 -22.80
C ALA A 174 -13.46 -11.41 -21.45
N LEU A 175 -12.51 -11.49 -20.51
CA LEU A 175 -12.76 -11.99 -19.15
C LEU A 175 -13.73 -11.11 -18.37
N VAL A 176 -13.59 -9.78 -18.48
CA VAL A 176 -14.54 -8.83 -17.87
C VAL A 176 -15.95 -9.07 -18.38
N LYS A 177 -16.11 -9.23 -19.70
CA LYS A 177 -17.41 -9.50 -20.31
C LYS A 177 -18.00 -10.82 -19.83
N ALA A 178 -17.20 -11.88 -19.76
CA ALA A 178 -17.66 -13.20 -19.27
C ALA A 178 -18.12 -13.12 -17.81
N ARG A 179 -17.35 -12.48 -16.92
CA ARG A 179 -17.71 -12.27 -15.50
C ARG A 179 -19.00 -11.47 -15.33
N GLN A 180 -19.26 -10.49 -16.19
CA GLN A 180 -20.50 -9.73 -16.16
C GLN A 180 -21.70 -10.62 -16.53
N GLN A 181 -21.57 -11.42 -17.59
CA GLN A 181 -22.61 -12.34 -18.02
C GLN A 181 -22.93 -13.42 -16.98
N GLU A 182 -21.92 -13.94 -16.28
CA GLU A 182 -22.13 -14.88 -15.15
C GLU A 182 -22.90 -14.23 -14.00
N LYS A 183 -22.56 -12.99 -13.64
CA LYS A 183 -23.29 -12.25 -12.59
C LYS A 183 -24.74 -11.98 -12.97
N GLU A 184 -24.99 -11.63 -14.23
CA GLU A 184 -26.34 -11.41 -14.74
C GLU A 184 -27.15 -12.72 -14.74
N ALA A 185 -26.55 -13.83 -15.16
CA ALA A 185 -27.20 -15.14 -15.13
C ALA A 185 -27.49 -15.65 -13.70
N ALA A 186 -26.64 -15.33 -12.72
CA ALA A 186 -26.83 -15.70 -11.32
C ALA A 186 -27.85 -14.82 -10.58
N ALA A 187 -28.27 -13.70 -11.18
CA ALA A 187 -29.26 -12.77 -10.63
C ALA A 187 -30.69 -13.04 -11.12
N VAL A 188 -30.88 -14.05 -11.99
CA VAL A 188 -32.16 -14.52 -12.55
C VAL A 188 -32.56 -15.83 -11.88
#